data_AF-A0A937U146-F1
#
_entry.id   AF-A0A937U146-F1
#
_cell.length_a   1.000
_cell.length_b   1.000
_cell.length_c   1.000
_cell.angle_alpha   90.00
_cell.angle_beta   90.00
_cell.angle_gamma   90.00
#
_symmetry.space_group_name_H-M   'P 1'
#
loop_
_entity.id
_entity.type
_entity.pdbx_description
1 polymer ?
#
loop_
_entity_poly.entity_id
_entity_poly.type
_entity_poly.pdbx_seq_one_letter_code
_entity_poly.pdbx_strand_id
1 'polypeptide(L)'
;MKKKEKGEIYKRFLFHNTSSNKKRKENLIKRPLVNYRIRAPEVRLIDKTGKQLGILSIEKALRIAGESNLDLVQVTEKVTPPVCKITDYGKYLYQEKKKERLAPKSPGELKGIRLGFGISQHDLEVRAKLAEKFLKKGHKVRVELILRGRQKALPDFAREKMNQFLKILEGILPIKIERGLKRESRGFIMIISKSKEDKSSS
;
A
#
# COMPACT_ATOMS: atom_id res chain seq x y z
N MET A 1 -34.01 34.53 -2.52
CA MET A 1 -33.38 33.63 -3.52
C MET A 1 -31.84 33.64 -3.43
N LYS A 2 -31.21 33.15 -2.33
CA LYS A 2 -29.73 33.13 -2.17
C LYS A 2 -29.16 31.88 -1.45
N LYS A 3 -29.85 30.74 -1.49
CA LYS A 3 -29.39 29.47 -0.88
C LYS A 3 -29.04 28.35 -1.87
N LYS A 4 -29.42 28.45 -3.15
CA LYS A 4 -29.17 27.39 -4.15
C LYS A 4 -27.79 27.45 -4.81
N GLU A 5 -27.16 28.63 -4.92
CA GLU A 5 -25.87 28.77 -5.64
C GLU A 5 -24.64 28.26 -4.87
N LYS A 6 -24.63 28.34 -3.52
CA LYS A 6 -23.47 27.85 -2.72
C LYS A 6 -23.31 26.32 -2.77
N GLY A 7 -24.40 25.57 -2.95
CA GLY A 7 -24.36 24.11 -3.06
C GLY A 7 -23.76 23.60 -4.37
N GLU A 8 -23.91 24.35 -5.46
CA GLU A 8 -23.37 23.98 -6.77
C GLU A 8 -21.87 24.25 -6.88
N ILE A 9 -21.36 25.31 -6.24
CA ILE A 9 -19.92 25.62 -6.23
C ILE A 9 -19.13 24.52 -5.51
N TYR A 10 -19.66 23.98 -4.41
CA TYR A 10 -19.05 22.84 -3.72
C TYR A 10 -19.15 21.52 -4.51
N LYS A 11 -20.23 21.31 -5.28
CA LYS A 11 -20.33 20.17 -6.19
C LYS A 11 -19.37 20.30 -7.39
N ARG A 12 -19.16 21.50 -7.92
CA ARG A 12 -18.24 21.76 -9.04
C ARG A 12 -16.77 21.55 -8.64
N PHE A 13 -16.41 21.92 -7.41
CA PHE A 13 -15.05 21.75 -6.88
C PHE A 13 -14.69 20.29 -6.53
N LEU A 14 -15.68 19.41 -6.34
CA LEU A 14 -15.47 18.00 -6.02
C LEU A 14 -15.49 17.05 -7.24
N PHE A 15 -15.81 17.54 -8.45
CA PHE A 15 -16.00 16.70 -9.64
C PHE A 15 -15.04 16.94 -10.82
N HIS A 16 -14.03 17.79 -10.67
CA HIS A 16 -13.01 17.98 -11.71
C HIS A 16 -11.64 17.48 -11.26
N ASN A 17 -11.50 16.15 -11.25
CA ASN A 17 -10.22 15.50 -11.49
C ASN A 17 -10.48 14.19 -12.24
N THR A 18 -10.60 14.37 -13.56
CA THR A 18 -10.13 13.48 -14.63
C THR A 18 -9.60 12.11 -14.16
N SER A 19 -10.51 11.17 -13.95
CA SER A 19 -10.17 9.74 -13.91
C SER A 19 -10.05 9.18 -15.33
N SER A 20 -9.17 9.77 -16.14
CA SER A 20 -8.74 9.24 -17.45
C SER A 20 -7.36 8.56 -17.37
N ASN A 21 -7.01 8.01 -16.20
CA ASN A 21 -5.79 7.22 -16.04
C ASN A 21 -6.06 5.89 -15.29
N LYS A 22 -7.27 5.34 -15.49
CA LYS A 22 -7.72 4.06 -14.92
C LYS A 22 -7.40 2.86 -15.83
N LYS A 23 -6.79 3.09 -17.00
CA LYS A 23 -6.32 2.05 -17.93
C LYS A 23 -4.80 2.15 -18.01
N ARG A 24 -4.08 1.02 -17.85
CA ARG A 24 -2.61 0.83 -17.95
C ARG A 24 -1.76 0.92 -16.67
N LYS A 25 -2.19 0.29 -15.59
CA LYS A 25 -1.24 -0.47 -14.74
C LYS A 25 -1.84 -1.84 -14.46
N GLU A 26 -2.00 -2.63 -15.53
CA GLU A 26 -1.90 -4.07 -15.32
C GLU A 26 -0.49 -4.29 -14.78
N ASN A 27 -0.41 -4.79 -13.54
CA ASN A 27 0.82 -5.33 -13.01
C ASN A 27 1.35 -6.31 -14.06
N LEU A 28 2.43 -5.94 -14.76
CA LEU A 28 3.23 -6.89 -15.53
C LEU A 28 3.74 -7.90 -14.50
N ILE A 29 3.01 -8.99 -14.31
CA ILE A 29 3.47 -10.14 -13.53
C ILE A 29 4.76 -10.56 -14.22
N LYS A 30 5.91 -10.23 -13.61
CA LYS A 30 7.23 -10.54 -14.15
C LYS A 30 7.36 -12.06 -14.09
N ARG A 31 6.96 -12.74 -15.18
CA ARG A 31 7.04 -14.20 -15.26
C ARG A 31 8.51 -14.60 -15.13
N PRO A 32 8.85 -15.58 -14.28
CA PRO A 32 10.22 -16.02 -14.14
C PRO A 32 10.72 -16.60 -15.47
N LEU A 33 12.01 -16.42 -15.75
CA LEU A 33 12.67 -17.08 -16.87
C LEU A 33 12.72 -18.59 -16.61
N VAL A 34 12.58 -19.38 -17.67
CA VAL A 34 12.49 -20.84 -17.58
C VAL A 34 13.28 -21.48 -18.72
N ASN A 35 13.96 -22.59 -18.42
CA ASN A 35 14.74 -23.39 -19.36
C ASN A 35 15.66 -22.50 -20.21
N TYR A 36 15.63 -22.65 -21.53
CA TYR A 36 16.46 -21.91 -22.50
C TYR A 36 16.22 -20.39 -22.51
N ARG A 37 15.23 -19.86 -21.78
CA ARG A 37 15.05 -18.40 -21.63
C ARG A 37 16.01 -17.80 -20.61
N ILE A 38 16.66 -18.62 -19.79
CA ILE A 38 17.69 -18.19 -18.83
C ILE A 38 18.96 -17.89 -19.62
N ARG A 39 19.45 -16.65 -19.51
CA ARG A 39 20.59 -16.15 -20.30
C ARG A 39 21.92 -16.17 -19.55
N ALA A 40 21.90 -16.49 -18.26
CA ALA A 40 23.12 -16.53 -17.46
C ALA A 40 23.97 -17.76 -17.83
N PRO A 41 25.29 -17.63 -17.94
CA PRO A 41 26.18 -18.76 -18.24
C PRO A 41 26.26 -19.76 -17.09
N GLU A 42 26.13 -19.27 -15.86
CA GLU A 42 26.14 -20.07 -14.63
C GLU A 42 24.92 -19.74 -13.76
N VAL A 43 24.49 -20.73 -12.98
CA VAL A 43 23.35 -20.62 -12.07
C VAL A 43 23.67 -21.28 -10.73
N ARG A 44 23.15 -20.73 -9.64
CA ARG A 44 23.12 -21.42 -8.35
C ARG A 44 21.89 -22.34 -8.33
N LEU A 45 22.10 -23.65 -8.35
CA LEU A 45 21.04 -24.63 -8.56
C LEU A 45 20.48 -25.19 -7.24
N ILE A 46 19.15 -25.23 -7.16
CA ILE A 46 18.38 -25.96 -6.16
C ILE A 46 17.65 -27.09 -6.86
N ASP A 47 17.77 -28.31 -6.37
CA ASP A 47 17.09 -29.47 -6.96
C ASP A 47 15.58 -29.52 -6.63
N LYS A 48 14.90 -30.57 -7.09
CA LYS A 48 13.47 -30.81 -6.81
C LYS A 48 13.16 -31.11 -5.34
N THR A 49 14.13 -31.58 -4.56
CA THR A 49 13.99 -31.90 -3.13
C THR A 49 14.24 -30.69 -2.23
N GLY A 50 14.83 -29.62 -2.78
CA GLY A 50 15.24 -28.42 -2.04
C GLY A 50 16.72 -28.43 -1.64
N LYS A 51 17.49 -29.44 -2.04
CA LYS A 51 18.94 -29.51 -1.82
C LYS A 51 19.65 -28.51 -2.72
N GLN A 52 20.60 -27.78 -2.15
CA GLN A 52 21.49 -26.89 -2.91
C GLN A 52 22.59 -27.73 -3.57
N LEU A 53 22.69 -27.65 -4.90
CA LEU A 53 23.72 -28.34 -5.69
C LEU A 53 24.92 -27.45 -6.01
N GLY A 54 24.92 -26.21 -5.52
CA GLY A 54 25.99 -25.24 -5.73
C GLY A 54 25.85 -24.45 -7.03
N ILE A 55 26.95 -23.89 -7.50
CA ILE A 55 27.03 -23.15 -8.78
C ILE A 55 27.38 -24.14 -9.89
N LEU A 56 26.58 -24.15 -10.95
CA LEU A 56 26.75 -25.01 -12.12
C LEU A 56 26.58 -24.20 -13.40
N SER A 57 27.15 -24.68 -14.51
CA SER A 57 26.84 -24.14 -15.84
C SER A 57 25.36 -24.32 -16.17
N ILE A 58 24.83 -23.40 -16.98
CA ILE A 58 23.43 -23.45 -17.43
C ILE A 58 23.12 -24.77 -18.15
N GLU A 59 24.05 -25.28 -18.96
CA GLU A 59 23.90 -26.54 -19.69
C GLU A 59 23.73 -27.74 -18.74
N LYS A 60 24.56 -27.82 -17.69
CA LYS A 60 24.46 -28.88 -16.69
C LYS A 60 23.15 -28.77 -15.91
N ALA A 61 22.72 -27.55 -15.58
CA ALA A 61 21.44 -27.34 -14.89
C ALA A 61 20.23 -27.74 -15.76
N LEU A 62 20.25 -27.42 -17.06
CA LEU A 62 19.23 -27.84 -18.03
C LEU A 62 19.17 -29.36 -18.16
N ARG A 63 20.33 -30.03 -18.21
CA ARG A 63 20.39 -31.49 -18.27
C ARG A 63 19.77 -32.15 -17.05
N ILE A 64 20.12 -31.70 -15.84
CA ILE A 64 19.56 -32.26 -14.59
C ILE A 64 18.03 -32.04 -14.52
N ALA A 65 17.54 -30.89 -14.98
CA ALA A 65 16.11 -30.63 -15.08
C ALA A 65 15.42 -31.61 -16.05
N GLY A 66 16.02 -31.82 -17.24
CA GLY A 66 15.55 -32.77 -18.25
C GLY A 66 15.55 -34.23 -17.77
N GLU A 67 16.60 -34.68 -17.10
CA GLU A 67 16.69 -36.03 -16.49
C GLU A 67 15.57 -36.28 -15.48
N SER A 68 15.06 -35.22 -14.84
CA SER A 68 13.95 -35.29 -13.90
C SER A 68 12.57 -35.04 -14.54
N ASN A 69 12.48 -34.80 -15.86
CA ASN A 69 11.27 -34.36 -16.56
C ASN A 69 10.61 -33.13 -15.89
N LEU A 70 11.42 -32.17 -15.44
CA LEU A 70 10.98 -30.93 -14.78
C LEU A 70 11.59 -29.71 -15.47
N ASP A 71 11.12 -28.52 -15.10
CA ASP A 71 11.65 -27.27 -15.62
C ASP A 71 12.76 -26.70 -14.74
N LEU A 72 13.71 -26.01 -15.37
CA LEU A 72 14.65 -25.13 -14.71
C LEU A 72 14.05 -23.73 -14.62
N VAL A 73 13.60 -23.33 -13.43
CA VAL A 73 12.95 -22.03 -13.20
C VAL A 73 13.89 -21.07 -12.48
N GLN A 74 14.11 -19.88 -13.03
CA GLN A 74 14.88 -18.82 -12.38
C GLN A 74 14.03 -18.14 -11.29
N VAL A 75 14.32 -18.45 -10.03
CA VAL A 75 13.52 -17.97 -8.88
C VAL A 75 13.96 -16.59 -8.37
N THR A 76 15.23 -16.22 -8.57
CA THR A 76 15.71 -14.86 -8.27
C THR A 76 16.85 -14.44 -9.20
N GLU A 77 16.76 -13.20 -9.68
CA GLU A 77 17.79 -12.53 -10.51
C GLU A 77 18.67 -11.58 -9.68
N LYS A 78 18.40 -11.42 -8.37
CA LYS A 78 19.03 -10.39 -7.52
C LYS A 78 20.50 -10.66 -7.19
N VAL A 79 21.02 -11.83 -7.54
CA VAL A 79 22.36 -12.31 -7.19
C VAL A 79 23.02 -12.89 -8.43
N THR A 80 24.34 -12.75 -8.53
CA THR A 80 25.16 -13.32 -9.61
C THR A 80 26.03 -14.44 -9.01
N PRO A 81 25.94 -15.70 -9.49
CA PRO A 81 25.00 -16.21 -10.50
C PRO A 81 23.54 -16.28 -9.97
N PRO A 82 22.52 -16.14 -10.86
CA PRO A 82 21.12 -16.19 -10.47
C PRO A 82 20.75 -17.55 -9.87
N VAL A 83 19.72 -17.56 -9.02
CA VAL A 83 19.27 -18.81 -8.39
C VAL A 83 18.19 -19.45 -9.25
N CYS A 84 18.42 -20.70 -9.61
CA CYS A 84 17.48 -21.53 -10.36
C CYS A 84 17.05 -22.72 -9.52
N LYS A 85 15.79 -23.12 -9.67
CA LYS A 85 15.20 -24.27 -9.01
C LYS A 85 14.62 -25.24 -10.04
N ILE A 86 14.85 -26.53 -9.84
CA ILE A 86 14.21 -27.58 -10.62
C ILE A 86 12.80 -27.82 -10.07
N THR A 87 11.78 -27.52 -10.85
CA THR A 87 10.36 -27.66 -10.45
C THR A 87 9.46 -27.63 -11.67
N ASP A 88 8.24 -28.13 -11.54
CA ASP A 88 7.19 -27.91 -12.54
C ASP A 88 6.84 -26.40 -12.61
N TYR A 89 6.89 -25.83 -13.82
CA TYR A 89 6.65 -24.40 -14.02
C TYR A 89 5.21 -23.98 -13.70
N GLY A 90 4.21 -24.82 -14.02
CA GLY A 90 2.80 -24.54 -13.76
C GLY A 90 2.49 -24.46 -12.25
N LYS A 91 2.99 -25.45 -11.51
CA LYS A 91 2.89 -25.53 -10.04
C LYS A 91 3.61 -24.36 -9.38
N TYR A 92 4.79 -23.98 -9.87
CA TYR A 92 5.51 -22.81 -9.39
C TYR A 92 4.69 -21.53 -9.57
N LEU A 93 4.15 -21.28 -10.77
CA LEU A 93 3.32 -20.11 -11.04
C LEU A 93 2.06 -20.07 -10.17
N TYR A 94 1.44 -21.22 -9.91
CA TYR A 94 0.28 -21.30 -9.03
C TYR A 94 0.65 -20.93 -7.58
N GLN A 95 1.75 -21.48 -7.07
CA GLN A 95 2.24 -21.18 -5.72
C GLN A 95 2.60 -19.71 -5.55
N GLU A 96 3.30 -19.12 -6.53
CA GLU A 96 3.64 -17.70 -6.49
C GLU A 96 2.38 -16.82 -6.54
N LYS A 97 1.42 -17.11 -7.43
CA LYS A 97 0.13 -16.40 -7.45
C LYS A 97 -0.64 -16.54 -6.13
N LYS A 98 -0.64 -17.72 -5.52
CA LYS A 98 -1.27 -17.95 -4.22
C LYS A 98 -0.58 -17.13 -3.14
N LYS A 99 0.76 -17.12 -3.13
CA LYS A 99 1.57 -16.32 -2.20
C LYS A 99 1.34 -14.83 -2.40
N GLU A 100 1.25 -14.33 -3.63
CA GLU A 100 0.92 -12.93 -3.92
C GLU A 100 -0.49 -12.54 -3.45
N ARG A 101 -1.47 -13.43 -3.59
CA ARG A 101 -2.84 -13.20 -3.09
C ARG A 101 -2.91 -13.17 -1.57
N LEU A 102 -2.13 -14.02 -0.91
CA LEU A 102 -2.06 -14.12 0.55
C LEU A 102 -1.08 -13.12 1.17
N ALA A 103 -0.18 -12.55 0.37
CA ALA A 103 0.75 -11.54 0.84
C ALA A 103 -0.04 -10.37 1.43
N PRO A 104 0.40 -9.81 2.58
CA PRO A 104 -0.22 -8.62 3.10
C PRO A 104 -0.19 -7.56 2.00
N LYS A 105 -1.37 -7.05 1.63
CA LYS A 105 -1.48 -5.96 0.66
C LYS A 105 -0.49 -4.88 1.09
N SER A 106 0.32 -4.41 0.15
CA SER A 106 1.28 -3.33 0.40
C SER A 106 0.60 -2.23 1.21
N PRO A 107 1.25 -1.68 2.25
CA PRO A 107 0.64 -0.64 3.07
C PRO A 107 0.09 0.45 2.14
N GLY A 108 -1.20 0.77 2.29
CA GLY A 108 -1.82 1.76 1.42
C GLY A 108 -1.09 3.10 1.56
N GLU A 109 -1.06 3.86 0.47
CA GLU A 109 -0.45 5.18 0.41
C GLU A 109 -0.87 6.08 1.59
N LEU A 110 0.03 6.96 2.05
CA LEU A 110 -0.29 7.96 3.06
C LEU A 110 -1.10 9.10 2.41
N LYS A 111 -2.38 9.23 2.77
CA LYS A 111 -3.26 10.28 2.27
C LYS A 111 -3.32 11.45 3.27
N GLY A 112 -3.20 12.67 2.77
CA GLY A 112 -3.23 13.89 3.59
C GLY A 112 -4.63 14.46 3.75
N ILE A 113 -5.00 14.84 4.97
CA ILE A 113 -6.19 15.63 5.28
C ILE A 113 -5.76 16.86 6.07
N ARG A 114 -6.16 18.04 5.59
CA ARG A 114 -5.88 19.31 6.28
C ARG A 114 -7.13 19.84 6.96
N LEU A 115 -6.99 20.21 8.22
CA LEU A 115 -7.99 20.92 9.00
C LEU A 115 -7.62 22.41 9.07
N GLY A 116 -8.62 23.28 8.90
CA GLY A 116 -8.46 24.71 9.12
C GLY A 116 -8.49 25.03 10.61
N PHE A 117 -7.80 26.10 11.04
CA PHE A 117 -7.85 26.56 12.42
C PHE A 117 -9.29 26.84 12.88
N GLY A 118 -10.04 27.65 12.11
CA GLY A 118 -11.44 27.99 12.39
C GLY A 118 -12.47 26.99 11.83
N ILE A 119 -12.14 25.71 11.70
CA ILE A 119 -13.04 24.71 11.10
C ILE A 119 -14.32 24.54 11.93
N SER A 120 -15.46 24.51 11.23
CA SER A 120 -16.78 24.28 11.84
C SER A 120 -17.01 22.79 12.14
N GLN A 121 -18.01 22.49 12.96
CA GLN A 121 -18.37 21.10 13.28
C GLN A 121 -18.79 20.31 12.04
N HIS A 122 -19.63 20.90 11.18
CA HIS A 122 -20.07 20.26 9.94
C HIS A 122 -18.90 19.96 9.00
N ASP A 123 -17.95 20.89 8.87
CA ASP A 123 -16.76 20.68 8.03
C ASP A 123 -15.85 19.59 8.59
N LEU A 124 -15.74 19.47 9.92
CA LEU A 124 -15.01 18.38 10.57
C LEU A 124 -15.61 17.02 10.19
N GLU A 125 -16.95 16.88 10.23
CA GLU A 125 -17.63 15.65 9.84
C GLU A 125 -17.41 15.28 8.37
N VAL A 126 -17.42 16.27 7.47
CA VAL A 126 -17.10 16.05 6.04
C VAL A 126 -15.67 15.54 5.88
N ARG A 127 -14.70 16.12 6.61
CA ARG A 127 -13.31 15.66 6.60
C ARG A 127 -13.17 14.27 7.21
N ALA A 128 -13.94 13.94 8.25
CA ALA A 128 -13.93 12.62 8.88
C ALA A 128 -14.47 11.55 7.92
N LYS A 129 -15.57 11.83 7.20
CA LYS A 129 -16.08 10.94 6.13
C LYS A 129 -15.08 10.74 4.99
N LEU A 130 -14.28 11.77 4.67
CA LEU A 130 -13.19 11.61 3.70
C LEU A 130 -12.08 10.71 4.24
N ALA A 131 -11.70 10.87 5.51
CA ALA A 131 -10.72 10.02 6.19
C ALA A 131 -11.17 8.56 6.23
N GLU A 132 -12.42 8.33 6.60
CA GLU A 132 -13.08 7.02 6.57
C GLU A 132 -12.92 6.35 5.20
N LYS A 133 -13.21 7.07 4.09
CA LYS A 133 -13.04 6.52 2.74
C LYS A 133 -11.62 6.09 2.44
N PHE A 134 -10.61 6.82 2.92
CA PHE A 134 -9.21 6.43 2.75
C PHE A 134 -8.86 5.21 3.61
N LEU A 135 -9.26 5.21 4.88
CA LEU A 135 -8.99 4.13 5.83
C LEU A 135 -9.67 2.82 5.40
N LYS A 136 -10.91 2.89 4.89
CA LYS A 136 -11.63 1.73 4.31
C LYS A 136 -10.93 1.14 3.08
N LYS A 137 -10.20 1.96 2.32
CA LYS A 137 -9.36 1.51 1.18
C LYS A 137 -7.99 0.96 1.61
N GLY A 138 -7.69 0.95 2.91
CA GLY A 138 -6.41 0.48 3.45
C GLY A 138 -5.29 1.50 3.41
N HIS A 139 -5.59 2.78 3.11
CA HIS A 139 -4.64 3.88 3.21
C HIS A 139 -4.45 4.32 4.65
N LYS A 140 -3.26 4.84 4.96
CA LYS A 140 -3.03 5.61 6.18
C LYS A 140 -3.44 7.05 5.94
N VAL A 141 -3.86 7.75 6.99
CA VAL A 141 -4.25 9.16 6.89
C VAL A 141 -3.33 10.01 7.76
N ARG A 142 -2.67 11.00 7.14
CA ARG A 142 -1.93 12.08 7.80
C ARG A 142 -2.88 13.26 7.97
N VAL A 143 -3.28 13.56 9.19
CA VAL A 143 -4.11 14.73 9.50
C VAL A 143 -3.19 15.86 9.94
N GLU A 144 -3.36 17.04 9.35
CA GLU A 144 -2.52 18.21 9.62
C GLU A 144 -3.40 19.45 9.87
N LEU A 145 -3.06 20.23 10.90
CA LEU A 145 -3.65 21.53 11.15
C LEU A 145 -2.51 22.56 11.22
N ILE A 146 -2.52 23.51 10.29
CA ILE A 146 -1.46 24.52 10.16
C ILE A 146 -1.86 25.78 10.92
N LEU A 147 -0.97 26.28 11.76
CA LEU A 147 -1.11 27.53 12.49
C LEU A 147 -0.36 28.65 11.76
N ARG A 148 -1.04 29.76 11.46
CA ARG A 148 -0.46 30.91 10.76
C ARG A 148 -0.49 32.16 11.63
N GLY A 149 0.58 32.95 11.58
CA GLY A 149 0.69 34.25 12.26
C GLY A 149 0.31 34.17 13.74
N ARG A 150 -0.66 35.00 14.14
CA ARG A 150 -1.16 35.12 15.52
C ARG A 150 -1.78 33.82 16.06
N GLN A 151 -2.20 32.89 15.20
CA GLN A 151 -2.77 31.59 15.63
C GLN A 151 -1.74 30.71 16.34
N LYS A 152 -0.43 30.94 16.13
CA LYS A 152 0.62 30.20 16.84
C LYS A 152 0.57 30.38 18.36
N ALA A 153 -0.05 31.47 18.83
CA ALA A 153 -0.29 31.74 20.24
C ALA A 153 -1.48 30.96 20.83
N LEU A 154 -2.28 30.27 20.01
CA LEU A 154 -3.46 29.49 20.43
C LEU A 154 -3.32 28.00 20.08
N PRO A 155 -2.29 27.30 20.61
CA PRO A 155 -2.06 25.89 20.30
C PRO A 155 -3.14 24.97 20.88
N ASP A 156 -3.74 25.33 22.02
CA ASP A 156 -4.72 24.48 22.70
C ASP A 156 -6.02 24.37 21.91
N PHE A 157 -6.44 25.47 21.27
CA PHE A 157 -7.59 25.46 20.37
C PHE A 157 -7.38 24.51 19.17
N ALA A 158 -6.17 24.52 18.58
CA ALA A 158 -5.85 23.59 17.51
C ALA A 158 -5.79 22.14 17.98
N ARG A 159 -5.26 21.88 19.19
CA ARG A 159 -5.27 20.56 19.81
C ARG A 159 -6.71 20.06 20.01
N GLU A 160 -7.60 20.93 20.48
CA GLU A 160 -9.01 20.61 20.66
C GLU A 160 -9.68 20.23 19.34
N LYS A 161 -9.45 20.99 18.27
CA LYS A 161 -9.98 20.67 16.94
C LYS A 161 -9.48 19.32 16.40
N MET A 162 -8.21 18.99 16.63
CA MET A 162 -7.66 17.69 16.25
C MET A 162 -8.29 16.54 17.05
N ASN A 163 -8.56 16.75 18.34
CA ASN A 163 -9.22 15.76 19.19
C ASN A 163 -10.71 15.60 18.84
N GLN A 164 -11.42 16.69 18.52
CA GLN A 164 -12.80 16.64 18.04
C GLN A 164 -12.89 15.85 16.73
N PHE A 165 -11.96 16.08 15.79
CA PHE A 165 -11.85 15.29 14.57
C PHE A 165 -11.68 13.80 14.85
N LEU A 166 -10.77 13.43 15.76
CA LEU A 166 -10.55 12.04 16.15
C LEU A 166 -11.80 11.39 16.72
N LYS A 167 -12.48 12.06 17.67
CA LYS A 167 -13.72 11.53 18.28
C LYS A 167 -14.80 11.25 17.24
N ILE A 168 -15.01 12.17 16.30
CA ILE A 168 -15.98 11.98 15.21
C ILE A 168 -15.58 10.75 14.37
N LEU A 169 -14.29 10.60 14.07
CA LEU A 169 -13.81 9.50 13.24
C LEU A 169 -13.88 8.14 13.96
N GLU A 170 -13.54 8.08 15.25
CA GLU A 170 -13.69 6.89 16.10
C GLU A 170 -15.14 6.43 16.19
N GLY A 171 -16.11 7.36 16.18
CA GLY A 171 -17.53 7.04 16.12
C GLY A 171 -17.99 6.43 14.77
N ILE A 172 -17.19 6.55 13.70
CA ILE A 172 -17.52 6.05 12.36
C ILE A 172 -16.83 4.70 12.06
N LEU A 173 -15.59 4.53 12.51
CA LEU A 173 -14.83 3.30 12.32
C LEU A 173 -13.78 3.10 13.42
N PRO A 174 -13.41 1.85 13.74
CA PRO A 174 -12.29 1.58 14.63
C PRO A 174 -10.97 2.00 13.97
N ILE A 175 -10.29 2.96 14.58
CA ILE A 175 -9.00 3.48 14.12
C ILE A 175 -7.88 3.08 15.08
N LYS A 176 -6.66 3.03 14.55
CA LYS A 176 -5.42 2.89 15.30
C LYS A 176 -4.58 4.15 15.08
N ILE A 177 -4.11 4.75 16.17
CA ILE A 177 -3.20 5.89 16.12
C ILE A 177 -1.78 5.34 15.93
N GLU A 178 -1.16 5.59 14.78
CA GLU A 178 0.24 5.20 14.54
C GLU A 178 1.21 6.26 15.05
N ARG A 179 0.85 7.54 14.87
CA ARG A 179 1.55 8.67 15.47
C ARG A 179 0.51 9.55 16.13
N GLY A 180 0.64 9.67 17.46
CA GLY A 180 -0.18 10.56 18.27
C GLY A 180 -0.06 12.01 17.82
N LEU A 181 -0.93 12.85 18.37
CA LEU A 181 -0.94 14.27 18.10
C LEU A 181 0.38 14.91 18.52
N LYS A 182 1.17 15.36 17.54
CA LYS A 182 2.47 15.99 17.74
C LYS A 182 2.46 17.42 17.24
N ARG A 183 3.06 18.33 18.01
CA ARG A 183 3.33 19.70 17.56
C ARG A 183 4.57 19.71 16.67
N GLU A 184 4.45 20.30 15.49
CA GLU A 184 5.54 20.59 14.57
C GLU A 184 5.67 22.11 14.36
N SER A 185 6.72 22.54 13.66
CA SER A 185 7.06 23.97 13.44
C SER A 185 5.91 24.78 12.81
N ARG A 186 5.08 24.14 11.99
CA ARG A 186 3.97 24.77 11.26
C ARG A 186 2.59 24.53 11.89
N GLY A 187 2.47 23.71 12.94
CA GLY A 187 1.18 23.38 13.53
C GLY A 187 1.16 21.99 14.16
N PHE A 188 0.10 21.22 13.92
CA PHE A 188 -0.10 19.90 14.50
C PHE A 188 -0.27 18.82 13.45
N ILE A 189 0.18 17.63 13.79
CA ILE A 189 0.08 16.44 12.95
C ILE A 189 -0.32 15.21 13.76
N MET A 190 -1.07 14.31 13.12
CA MET A 190 -1.22 12.93 13.54
C MET A 190 -1.23 12.00 12.33
N ILE A 191 -0.89 10.73 12.55
CA ILE A 191 -1.03 9.67 11.55
C ILE A 191 -1.89 8.57 12.14
N ILE A 192 -2.94 8.23 11.41
CA ILE A 192 -3.91 7.20 11.79
C ILE A 192 -4.00 6.14 10.69
N SER A 193 -4.28 4.91 11.11
CA SER A 193 -4.54 3.76 10.24
C SER A 193 -5.86 3.11 10.65
N LYS A 194 -6.47 2.34 9.75
CA LYS A 194 -7.63 1.52 10.12
C LYS A 194 -7.17 0.49 11.16
N SER A 195 -7.92 0.34 12.26
CA SER A 195 -7.66 -0.76 13.19
C SER A 195 -7.93 -2.08 12.47
N LYS A 196 -7.04 -3.06 12.62
CA LYS A 196 -7.35 -4.42 12.19
C LYS A 196 -8.36 -4.94 13.20
N GLU A 197 -9.63 -5.02 12.82
CA GLU A 197 -10.47 -6.05 13.43
C GLU A 197 -9.80 -7.38 13.06
N ASP A 198 -9.37 -8.11 14.07
CA ASP A 198 -8.82 -9.44 13.89
C ASP A 198 -9.88 -10.32 13.22
N LYS A 199 -9.77 -10.49 11.90
CA LYS A 199 -10.39 -11.62 11.21
C LYS A 199 -9.59 -12.88 11.53
N SER A 200 -9.60 -13.27 12.79
CA SER A 200 -9.22 -14.60 13.29
C SER A 200 -10.47 -15.27 13.84
N SER A 201 -11.43 -15.51 12.96
CA SER A 201 -12.65 -16.35 13.06
C SER A 201 -13.50 -15.94 11.86
N SER A 202 -13.78 -16.77 10.85
CA SER A 202 -13.78 -18.22 10.71
C SER A 202 -13.54 -18.60 9.25
#